data_AF-A0A377M7P1-F1
#
_entry.id   AF-A0A377M7P1-F1
#
_cell.length_a   1.000
_cell.length_b   1.000
_cell.length_c   1.000
_cell.angle_alpha   90.00
_cell.angle_beta   90.00
_cell.angle_gamma   90.00
#
_symmetry.space_group_name_H-M   'P 1'
#
loop_
_entity.id
_entity.type
_entity.pdbx_description
1 polymer ?
#
loop_
_entity_poly.entity_id
_entity_poly.type
_entity_poly.pdbx_seq_one_letter_code
_entity_poly.pdbx_strand_id
1 'polypeptide(L)'
;MLRQAVPTGGYKMARVGDRVVYADGSEATIISGAGVARLMQGASAALVGSMLDNGEEIISTPQSSGRLVFREGDTFPKGFLTMPGSKH
;
A
#
# COMPACT_ATOMS: atom_id res chain seq x y z
N MET A 1 0.31 -16.01 4.37
CA MET A 1 0.47 -16.35 2.94
C MET A 1 -0.85 -16.05 2.24
N LEU A 2 -1.01 -14.86 1.63
CA LEU A 2 -2.22 -14.55 0.87
C LEU A 2 -2.13 -15.24 -0.50
N ARG A 3 -3.00 -16.24 -0.74
CA ARG A 3 -3.21 -16.79 -2.09
C ARG A 3 -4.06 -15.79 -2.87
N GLN A 4 -3.48 -15.14 -3.86
CA GLN A 4 -4.22 -14.28 -4.77
C GLN A 4 -4.80 -15.11 -5.92
N ALA A 5 -6.08 -14.90 -6.22
CA ALA A 5 -6.69 -15.29 -7.49
C ALA A 5 -6.06 -14.45 -8.62
N VAL A 6 -5.71 -15.09 -9.73
CA VAL A 6 -5.09 -14.45 -10.90
C VAL A 6 -6.19 -13.78 -11.75
N PRO A 7 -6.26 -12.43 -11.85
CA PRO A 7 -7.15 -11.78 -12.78
C PRO A 7 -6.50 -11.74 -14.16
N THR A 8 -7.25 -12.12 -15.19
CA THR A 8 -6.85 -12.17 -16.61
C THR A 8 -6.76 -10.78 -17.29
N GLY A 9 -6.38 -9.74 -16.55
CA GLY A 9 -6.13 -8.39 -17.05
C GLY A 9 -5.09 -7.72 -16.17
N GLY A 10 -4.20 -6.91 -16.75
CA GLY A 10 -3.06 -6.32 -16.03
C GLY A 10 -3.45 -5.79 -14.64
N TYR A 11 -2.65 -6.13 -13.63
CA TYR A 11 -2.95 -5.77 -12.24
C TYR A 11 -3.12 -4.26 -12.09
N LYS A 12 -4.28 -3.82 -11.57
CA LYS A 12 -4.46 -2.43 -11.15
C LYS A 12 -3.59 -2.18 -9.93
N MET A 13 -2.97 -1.00 -9.86
CA MET A 13 -2.17 -0.61 -8.71
C MET A 13 -3.10 -0.38 -7.52
N ALA A 14 -2.85 -1.08 -6.42
CA ALA A 14 -3.58 -0.90 -5.17
C ALA A 14 -3.28 0.46 -4.56
N ARG A 15 -4.22 0.98 -3.77
CA ARG A 15 -4.18 2.33 -3.18
C ARG A 15 -4.86 2.35 -1.81
N VAL A 16 -4.52 3.37 -1.01
CA VAL A 16 -5.16 3.65 0.28
C VAL A 16 -6.68 3.74 0.07
N GLY A 17 -7.42 3.00 0.90
CA GLY A 17 -8.87 2.81 0.81
C GLY A 17 -9.32 1.53 0.10
N ASP A 18 -8.44 0.84 -0.62
CA ASP A 18 -8.77 -0.47 -1.20
C ASP A 18 -8.91 -1.54 -0.10
N ARG A 19 -9.79 -2.53 -0.32
CA ARG A 19 -10.02 -3.66 0.60
C ARG A 19 -9.09 -4.83 0.28
N VAL A 20 -8.51 -5.40 1.32
CA VAL A 20 -7.79 -6.68 1.33
C VAL A 20 -8.78 -7.75 1.80
N VAL A 21 -8.96 -8.81 1.01
CA VAL A 21 -9.83 -9.93 1.33
C VAL A 21 -8.97 -11.17 1.60
N TYR A 22 -9.16 -11.76 2.78
CA TYR A 22 -8.44 -12.96 3.19
C TYR A 22 -9.17 -14.24 2.78
N ALA A 23 -8.49 -15.37 2.88
CA ALA A 23 -9.04 -16.67 2.48
C ALA A 23 -10.23 -17.14 3.33
N ASP A 24 -10.31 -16.68 4.58
CA ASP A 24 -11.43 -16.92 5.48
C ASP A 24 -12.62 -15.97 5.25
N GLY A 25 -12.51 -15.05 4.28
CA GLY A 25 -13.51 -14.05 3.97
C GLY A 25 -13.48 -12.83 4.87
N SER A 26 -12.58 -12.77 5.85
CA SER A 26 -12.34 -11.52 6.59
C SER A 26 -11.76 -10.46 5.66
N GLU A 27 -11.90 -9.20 6.05
CA GLU A 27 -11.47 -8.07 5.25
C GLU A 27 -10.76 -7.03 6.10
N ALA A 28 -9.81 -6.33 5.47
CA ALA A 28 -9.10 -5.20 6.05
C ALA A 28 -8.96 -4.09 5.00
N THR A 29 -8.71 -2.86 5.44
CA THR A 29 -8.55 -1.71 4.56
C THR A 29 -7.10 -1.25 4.53
N ILE A 30 -6.57 -0.92 3.35
CA ILE A 30 -5.26 -0.29 3.22
C ILE A 30 -5.35 1.15 3.73
N ILE A 31 -4.56 1.51 4.75
CA ILE A 31 -4.64 2.83 5.39
C ILE A 31 -3.36 3.65 5.30
N SER A 32 -2.25 3.08 4.85
CA SER A 32 -1.03 3.84 4.53
C SER A 32 -0.46 3.47 3.15
N GLY A 33 0.41 4.32 2.60
CA GLY A 33 0.93 4.17 1.24
C GLY A 33 2.07 5.11 0.94
N ALA A 34 2.28 5.43 -0.33
CA ALA A 34 3.33 6.31 -0.81
C ALA A 34 3.22 7.78 -0.36
N GLY A 35 2.20 8.16 0.39
CA GLY A 35 1.85 9.55 0.66
C GLY A 35 1.68 10.36 -0.63
N VAL A 36 2.18 11.59 -0.61
CA VAL A 36 2.20 12.48 -1.78
C VAL A 36 3.22 12.07 -2.85
N ALA A 37 4.09 11.09 -2.58
CA ALA A 37 5.08 10.61 -3.55
C ALA A 37 4.42 9.94 -4.77
N ARG A 38 3.25 9.33 -4.58
CA ARG A 38 2.49 8.70 -5.66
C ARG A 38 0.99 8.75 -5.40
N LEU A 39 0.34 9.76 -5.95
CA LEU A 39 -1.12 9.90 -5.95
C LEU A 39 -1.74 9.36 -7.24
N MET A 40 -2.83 8.61 -7.11
CA MET A 40 -3.62 8.03 -8.18
C MET A 40 -5.08 8.38 -7.96
N GLN A 41 -5.62 9.32 -8.76
CA GLN A 41 -7.00 9.81 -8.63
C GLN A 41 -7.30 10.30 -7.20
N GLY A 42 -6.34 10.99 -6.57
CA GLY A 42 -6.49 11.54 -5.21
C GLY A 42 -6.16 10.57 -4.06
N ALA A 43 -5.97 9.27 -4.34
CA ALA A 43 -5.57 8.29 -3.33
C ALA A 43 -4.09 7.93 -3.45
N SER A 44 -3.43 7.69 -2.32
CA SER A 44 -2.02 7.28 -2.31
C SER A 44 -1.86 5.83 -2.77
N ALA A 45 -0.87 5.54 -3.61
CA ALA A 45 -0.58 4.17 -4.03
C ALA A 45 -0.07 3.33 -2.84
N ALA A 46 -0.52 2.08 -2.74
CA ALA A 46 -0.07 1.13 -1.73
C ALA A 46 1.33 0.60 -2.08
N LEU A 47 2.13 0.30 -1.06
CA LEU A 47 3.51 -0.18 -1.19
C LEU A 47 3.70 -1.43 -0.32
N VAL A 48 4.83 -2.13 -0.52
CA VAL A 48 5.36 -2.97 0.56
C VAL A 48 5.69 -2.05 1.75
N GLY A 49 5.29 -2.42 2.96
CA GLY A 49 5.31 -1.52 4.13
C GLY A 49 3.99 -0.83 4.42
N SER A 50 3.02 -0.86 3.50
CA SER A 50 1.70 -0.28 3.75
C SER A 50 0.97 -1.06 4.84
N MET A 51 0.38 -0.33 5.78
CA MET A 51 -0.37 -0.86 6.90
C MET A 51 -1.85 -0.98 6.57
N LEU A 52 -2.48 -1.96 7.21
CA LEU A 52 -3.90 -2.23 7.18
C LEU A 52 -4.55 -1.79 8.51
N ASP A 53 -5.85 -1.53 8.49
CA ASP A 53 -6.64 -1.13 9.68
C ASP A 53 -6.70 -2.20 10.78
N ASN A 54 -6.51 -3.47 10.43
CA ASN A 54 -6.38 -4.58 11.36
C ASN A 54 -4.99 -4.69 12.01
N GLY A 55 -4.06 -3.78 11.70
CA GLY A 55 -2.70 -3.76 12.23
C GLY A 55 -1.68 -4.60 11.45
N GLU A 56 -2.08 -5.24 10.35
CA GLU A 56 -1.17 -6.00 9.48
C GLU A 56 -0.49 -5.11 8.42
N GLU A 57 0.46 -5.68 7.68
CA GLU A 57 1.29 -4.99 6.69
C GLU A 57 1.30 -5.74 5.35
N ILE A 58 1.32 -4.99 4.24
CA ILE A 58 1.63 -5.52 2.91
C ILE A 58 3.13 -5.85 2.85
N ILE A 59 3.46 -7.14 2.87
CA ILE A 59 4.87 -7.60 2.84
C ILE A 59 5.40 -7.94 1.45
N SER A 60 4.53 -7.99 0.43
CA SER A 60 4.92 -8.38 -0.93
C SER A 60 3.92 -7.89 -1.96
N THR A 61 4.38 -7.63 -3.19
CA THR A 61 3.52 -7.33 -4.33
C THR A 61 3.88 -8.24 -5.52
N PRO A 62 2.90 -8.61 -6.36
CA PRO A 62 3.18 -9.34 -7.60
C PRO A 62 3.84 -8.47 -8.69
N GLN A 63 4.01 -7.17 -8.41
CA GLN A 63 4.63 -6.22 -9.32
C GLN A 63 6.16 -6.40 -9.32
N SER A 64 6.73 -6.71 -10.49
CA SER A 64 8.19 -6.88 -10.63
C SER A 64 8.93 -5.56 -10.95
N SER A 65 8.21 -4.44 -11.05
CA SER A 65 8.73 -3.13 -11.48
C SER A 65 8.05 -1.97 -10.75
N GLY A 66 8.74 -0.81 -10.72
CA GLY A 66 8.30 0.40 -10.02
C GLY A 66 8.83 0.45 -8.57
N ARG A 67 9.71 1.41 -8.28
CA ARG A 67 10.26 1.65 -6.94
C ARG A 67 10.25 3.14 -6.65
N LEU A 68 9.98 3.50 -5.40
CA LEU A 68 10.32 4.82 -4.88
C LEU A 68 11.71 4.71 -4.26
N VAL A 69 12.62 5.58 -4.70
CA VAL A 69 14.02 5.58 -4.24
C VAL A 69 14.27 6.90 -3.56
N PHE A 70 14.57 6.82 -2.26
CA PHE A 70 15.03 7.93 -1.44
C PHE A 70 16.48 7.64 -1.05
N ARG A 71 17.33 8.66 -1.11
CA ARG A 71 18.74 8.58 -0.73
C ARG A 71 18.90 8.95 0.74
N GLU A 72 20.02 8.56 1.32
CA GLU A 72 20.37 9.00 2.67
C GLU A 72 20.42 10.54 2.73
N GLY A 73 19.76 11.11 3.73
CA GLY A 73 19.58 12.55 3.88
C GLY A 73 18.31 13.11 3.24
N ASP A 74 17.59 12.33 2.41
CA ASP A 74 16.28 12.76 1.89
C ASP A 74 15.22 12.71 2.99
N THR A 75 14.39 13.75 3.06
CA THR A 75 13.17 13.72 3.87
C THR A 75 12.12 12.89 3.16
N PHE A 76 11.49 11.96 3.87
CA PHE A 76 10.38 11.19 3.31
C PHE A 76 9.22 12.12 2.90
N PRO A 77 8.58 11.86 1.75
CA PRO A 77 7.42 12.62 1.34
C PRO A 77 6.32 12.58 2.40
N LYS A 78 5.58 13.68 2.53
CA LYS A 78 4.45 13.75 3.47
C LYS A 78 3.50 12.58 3.24
N GLY A 79 3.18 11.87 4.32
CA GLY A 79 2.25 10.74 4.27
C GLY A 79 2.88 9.40 3.86
N PHE A 80 4.21 9.35 3.63
CA PHE A 80 4.90 8.14 3.21
C PHE A 80 4.94 7.10 4.34
N LEU A 81 4.24 5.98 4.14
CA LEU A 81 4.07 4.87 5.09
C LEU A 81 3.60 5.29 6.50
N THR A 82 3.00 6.47 6.64
CA THR A 82 2.47 6.96 7.91
C THR A 82 1.00 6.57 8.08
N MET A 83 0.59 6.30 9.31
CA MET A 83 -0.82 6.04 9.64
C MET A 83 -1.61 7.36 9.75
N PRO A 84 -2.87 7.41 9.28
CA PRO A 84 -3.76 8.53 9.61
C PRO A 84 -3.84 8.69 11.13
N GLY A 85 -3.45 9.86 11.64
CA GLY A 85 -3.45 10.15 13.09
C GLY A 85 -2.16 9.80 13.85
N SER A 86 -1.17 9.18 13.20
CA SER A 86 0.18 9.11 13.77
C SER A 86 0.84 10.49 13.66
N LYS A 87 1.09 11.13 14.81
CA LYS A 87 1.93 12.32 14.87
C LYS A 87 3.39 11.85 14.85
N HIS A 88 4.15 12.27 13.85
CA HIS A 88 5.60 12.27 13.90
C HIS A 88 6.08 13.62 14.44
#